data_AF-A0A522FEK4-F1
#
_entry.id   AF-A0A522FEK4-F1
#
_cell.length_a   1.000
_cell.length_b   1.000
_cell.length_c   1.000
_cell.angle_alpha   90.00
_cell.angle_beta   90.00
_cell.angle_gamma   90.00
#
_symmetry.space_group_name_H-M   'P 1'
#
loop_
_entity.id
_entity.type
_entity.pdbx_description
1 polymer ?
#
loop_
_entity_poly.entity_id
_entity_poly.type
_entity_poly.pdbx_seq_one_letter_code
_entity_poly.pdbx_strand_id
1 'polypeptide(L)' 'SKPAWETWLAHQTMLINEYRLNLTDPKSREFLKEEMQKYFFGEGSAKPAGYTE' A
#
# COMPACT_ATOMS: atom_id res chain seq x y z
N SER A 1 -11.01 -9.66 -5.21
CA SER A 1 -10.20 -8.42 -5.34
C SER A 1 -10.78 -7.19 -4.61
N LYS A 2 -12.09 -7.05 -4.41
CA LYS A 2 -12.68 -5.93 -3.61
C LYS A 2 -12.32 -5.92 -2.10
N PRO A 3 -12.25 -7.06 -1.38
CA PRO A 3 -12.00 -7.04 0.06
C PRO A 3 -10.61 -6.54 0.45
N ALA A 4 -9.58 -6.87 -0.35
CA ALA A 4 -8.20 -6.48 -0.05
C ALA A 4 -7.97 -4.97 -0.17
N TRP A 5 -8.72 -4.30 -1.06
CA TRP A 5 -8.68 -2.85 -1.20
C TRP A 5 -9.32 -2.13 -0.01
N GLU A 6 -10.44 -2.64 0.51
CA GLU A 6 -11.08 -2.09 1.71
C GLU A 6 -10.19 -2.21 2.94
N THR A 7 -9.52 -3.35 3.12
CA THR A 7 -8.54 -3.54 4.20
C THR A 7 -7.34 -2.60 4.05
N TRP A 8 -6.88 -2.36 2.81
CA TRP A 8 -5.83 -1.38 2.57
C TRP A 8 -6.24 0.04 2.93
N LEU A 9 -7.49 0.47 2.66
CA LEU A 9 -7.95 1.80 3.06
C LEU A 9 -7.97 2.00 4.58
N ALA A 10 -8.34 0.96 5.33
CA ALA A 10 -8.26 0.97 6.79
C ALA A 10 -6.80 1.06 7.27
N HIS A 11 -5.90 0.30 6.64
CA HIS A 11 -4.47 0.34 6.93
C HIS A 11 -3.84 1.70 6.59
N GLN A 12 -4.18 2.29 5.44
CA GLN A 12 -3.77 3.63 5.04
C GLN A 12 -4.21 4.68 6.06
N THR A 13 -5.46 4.60 6.54
CA THR A 13 -5.97 5.53 7.55
C THR A 13 -5.18 5.43 8.86
N MET A 14 -4.83 4.22 9.28
CA MET A 14 -3.95 4.00 10.44
C MET A 14 -2.57 4.62 10.24
N LEU A 15 -1.92 4.39 9.08
CA LEU A 15 -0.63 5.00 8.76
C LEU A 15 -0.67 6.53 8.77
N ILE A 16 -1.73 7.13 8.22
CA ILE A 16 -1.90 8.59 8.22
C ILE A 16 -1.96 9.14 9.65
N ASN A 17 -2.70 8.49 10.54
CA ASN A 17 -2.86 8.94 11.92
C ASN A 17 -1.58 8.73 12.75
N GLU A 18 -0.96 7.56 12.68
CA GLU A 18 0.23 7.21 13.46
C GLU A 18 1.45 8.06 13.07
N TYR A 19 1.70 8.22 11.77
CA TYR A 19 2.81 9.02 11.27
C TYR A 19 2.46 10.51 11.07
N ARG A 20 1.21 10.90 11.38
CA ARG A 20 0.67 12.26 11.17
C ARG A 20 0.93 12.80 9.77
N LEU A 21 0.68 11.96 8.77
CA LEU A 21 0.99 12.25 7.38
C LEU A 21 0.07 13.35 6.84
N ASN A 22 0.63 14.20 5.99
CA ASN A 22 -0.13 15.19 5.25
C ASN A 22 -0.23 14.78 3.78
N LEU A 23 -1.43 14.50 3.28
CA LEU A 23 -1.65 14.09 1.89
C LEU A 23 -1.26 15.18 0.86
N THR A 24 -1.14 16.44 1.27
CA THR A 24 -0.65 17.51 0.38
C THR A 24 0.86 17.49 0.21
N ASP A 25 1.60 16.90 1.15
CA ASP A 25 3.05 16.75 1.08
C ASP A 25 3.44 15.60 0.13
N PRO A 26 4.26 15.86 -0.91
CA PRO A 26 4.75 14.82 -1.81
C PRO A 26 5.43 13.65 -1.11
N LYS A 27 6.21 13.88 -0.05
CA LYS A 27 6.94 12.82 0.66
C LYS A 27 6.00 11.87 1.38
N SER A 28 4.97 12.42 2.02
CA SER A 28 3.91 11.64 2.67
C SER A 28 3.15 10.74 1.66
N ARG A 29 2.91 11.24 0.44
CA ARG A 29 2.30 10.43 -0.63
C ARG A 29 3.22 9.32 -1.13
N GLU A 30 4.51 9.60 -1.24
CA GLU A 30 5.51 8.61 -1.64
C GLU A 30 5.64 7.49 -0.61
N PHE A 31 5.68 7.83 0.68
CA PHE A 31 5.65 6.86 1.78
C PHE A 31 4.42 5.94 1.71
N LEU A 32 3.22 6.49 1.56
CA LEU A 32 1.99 5.69 1.45
C LEU A 32 1.99 4.77 0.23
N LYS A 33 2.64 5.18 -0.87
CA LYS A 33 2.80 4.36 -2.08
C LYS A 33 3.76 3.20 -1.85
N GLU A 34 4.88 3.42 -1.17
CA GLU A 34 5.82 2.36 -0.82
C GLU A 34 5.16 1.34 0.12
N GLU A 35 4.45 1.79 1.15
CA GLU A 35 3.71 0.91 2.05
C GLU A 35 2.60 0.14 1.33
N MET A 36 1.93 0.76 0.36
CA MET A 36 0.96 0.08 -0.50
C MET A 36 1.63 -1.04 -1.31
N GLN A 37 2.79 -0.76 -1.90
CA GLN A 37 3.55 -1.74 -2.66
C GLN A 37 4.01 -2.89 -1.77
N LYS A 38 4.45 -2.63 -0.55
CA LYS A 38 4.77 -3.68 0.43
C LYS A 38 3.54 -4.46 0.88
N TYR A 39 2.40 -3.80 1.07
CA TYR A 39 1.17 -4.45 1.51
C TYR A 39 0.59 -5.41 0.46
N PHE A 40 0.59 -5.02 -0.82
CA PHE A 40 0.07 -5.85 -1.90
C PHE A 40 1.13 -6.77 -2.55
N PHE A 41 2.41 -6.40 -2.50
CA PHE A 41 3.48 -7.06 -3.25
C PHE A 41 4.78 -7.30 -2.44
N GLY A 42 4.82 -7.02 -1.14
CA GLY A 42 6.01 -7.20 -0.28
C GLY A 42 6.29 -8.66 0.08
N GLU A 43 7.56 -8.95 0.44
CA GLU A 43 8.22 -10.22 0.86
C GLU A 43 7.75 -11.57 0.28
N GLY A 44 6.94 -11.56 -0.78
CA GLY A 44 6.38 -12.76 -1.40
C GLY A 44 5.90 -12.57 -2.83
N SER A 45 6.03 -11.36 -3.42
CA SER A 45 5.80 -11.16 -4.85
C SER A 45 6.96 -11.69 -5.69
N ALA A 46 7.38 -12.93 -5.44
CA ALA A 46 7.80 -13.76 -6.56
C ALA A 46 6.55 -13.85 -7.45
N LYS A 47 6.59 -13.16 -8.60
CA LYS A 47 5.56 -13.35 -9.64
C LYS A 47 5.37 -14.87 -9.78
N PRO A 48 4.18 -15.45 -9.57
CA PRO A 48 3.99 -16.85 -9.89
C PRO A 48 4.42 -17.02 -11.35
N ALA A 49 5.19 -18.07 -11.64
CA ALA A 49 5.87 -18.31 -12.91
C ALA A 49 4.93 -18.52 -14.14
N GLY A 50 3.72 -17.99 -14.09
CA GLY A 50 2.70 -18.06 -15.14
C GLY A 50 1.81 -16.81 -15.23
N TYR A 51 2.28 -15.62 -14.83
CA TYR A 51 1.58 -14.37 -15.17
C TYR A 51 1.85 -14.03 -16.64
N THR A 52 1.04 -14.59 -17.52
CA THR A 52 0.92 -14.20 -18.95
C THR A 52 -0.05 -13.02 -19.04
N GLU A 53 0.37 -11.94 -19.72
CA GLU A 53 -0.54 -10.90 -20.25
C GLU A 53 -1.57 -11.48 -21.23
#